data_AF-A0A140KB66-F1
#
_entry.id   AF-A0A140KB66-F1
#
_cell.length_a   1.000
_cell.length_b   1.000
_cell.length_c   1.000
_cell.angle_alpha   90.00
_cell.angle_beta   90.00
_cell.angle_gamma   90.00
#
_symmetry.space_group_name_H-M   'P 1'
#
loop_
_entity.id
_entity.type
_entity.pdbx_description
1 polymer ?
#
loop_
_entity_poly.entity_id
_entity_poly.type
_entity_poly.pdbx_seq_one_letter_code
_entity_poly.pdbx_strand_id
1 'polypeptide(L)' 'MKVDTQGNVYSTGPGGVWIFSPEGKLIDKIAVPEVATNLAWGDQNNQTLYVTANTSVYRIRLQIPGLVSY' A
#
# COMPACT_ATOMS: atom_id res chain seq x y z
N MET A 1 -2.87 -7.24 -0.14
CA MET A 1 -1.77 -7.01 -1.11
C MET A 1 -2.33 -6.31 -2.34
N LYS A 2 -1.61 -5.33 -2.89
CA LYS A 2 -1.94 -4.61 -4.13
C LYS A 2 -0.67 -4.30 -4.91
N VAL A 3 -0.81 -3.86 -6.16
CA VAL A 3 0.32 -3.57 -7.07
C VAL A 3 0.16 -2.15 -7.63
N ASP A 4 1.25 -1.43 -7.83
CA ASP A 4 1.25 -0.13 -8.53
C ASP A 4 1.53 -0.27 -10.03
N THR A 5 1.41 0.81 -10.79
CA THR A 5 1.61 0.80 -12.25
C THR A 5 3.04 0.48 -12.70
N GLN A 6 4.01 0.44 -11.78
CA GLN A 6 5.39 0.01 -12.06
C GLN A 6 5.63 -1.47 -11.68
N GLY A 7 4.60 -2.16 -11.17
CA GLY A 7 4.71 -3.54 -10.74
C GLY A 7 5.21 -3.71 -9.31
N ASN A 8 5.39 -2.64 -8.52
CA ASN A 8 5.77 -2.78 -7.12
C ASN A 8 4.60 -3.36 -6.32
N VAL A 9 4.92 -4.27 -5.41
CA VAL A 9 3.96 -5.00 -4.58
C VAL A 9 3.89 -4.40 -3.19
N TYR A 10 2.68 -4.03 -2.76
CA TYR A 10 2.36 -3.46 -1.46
C TYR A 10 1.65 -4.52 -0.62
N SER A 11 2.24 -4.88 0.52
CA SER A 11 1.65 -5.83 1.47
C SER A 11 1.66 -5.28 2.88
N THR A 12 0.61 -5.56 3.64
CA THR A 12 0.65 -5.35 5.09
C THR A 12 1.68 -6.31 5.71
N GLY A 13 2.36 -5.84 6.75
CA GLY A 13 3.34 -6.61 7.51
C GLY A 13 3.63 -5.94 8.86
N PRO A 14 4.49 -6.55 9.70
CA PRO A 14 4.88 -5.95 10.97
C PRO A 14 5.40 -4.52 10.78
N GLY A 15 4.82 -3.57 11.54
CA GLY A 15 5.16 -2.16 11.47
C GLY A 15 4.49 -1.36 10.34
N GLY A 16 3.69 -1.97 9.47
CA GLY A 16 2.84 -1.25 8.52
C GLY A 16 2.76 -1.86 7.13
N VAL A 17 3.10 -1.09 6.10
CA VAL A 17 3.06 -1.53 4.69
C VAL A 17 4.48 -1.73 4.18
N TRP A 18 4.75 -2.91 3.64
CA TRP A 18 6.02 -3.25 3.01
C TRP A 18 5.87 -3.15 1.49
N ILE A 19 6.87 -2.57 0.84
CA ILE A 19 6.91 -2.34 -0.61
C ILE A 19 8.03 -3.18 -1.20
N PHE A 20 7.69 -4.05 -2.13
CA PHE A 20 8.63 -4.88 -2.85
C PHE A 20 8.68 -4.47 -4.33
N SER A 21 9.87 -4.55 -4.92
CA SER A 21 10.08 -4.49 -6.36
C SER A 21 9.37 -5.65 -7.07
N PRO A 22 9.14 -5.55 -8.40
CA PRO A 22 8.66 -6.67 -9.21
C PRO A 22 9.53 -7.94 -9.07
N GLU A 23 10.82 -7.78 -8.79
CA GLU A 23 11.77 -8.88 -8.59
C GLU A 23 11.72 -9.47 -7.16
N GLY A 24 10.83 -8.99 -6.29
CA GLY A 24 10.65 -9.49 -4.93
C GLY A 24 11.63 -8.92 -3.90
N LYS A 25 12.50 -7.97 -4.29
CA LYS A 25 13.37 -7.26 -3.33
C LYS A 25 12.56 -6.24 -2.55
N LEU A 26 12.70 -6.22 -1.21
CA LEU A 26 12.15 -5.17 -0.36
C LEU A 26 12.79 -3.82 -0.69
N ILE A 27 11.98 -2.84 -1.09
CA ILE A 27 12.40 -1.47 -1.41
C ILE A 27 12.22 -0.57 -0.20
N ASP A 28 11.05 -0.61 0.45
CA ASP A 28 10.70 0.33 1.52
C ASP A 28 9.63 -0.22 2.48
N LYS A 29 9.43 0.48 3.60
CA LYS A 29 8.37 0.26 4.58
C LYS A 29 7.71 1.59 4.99
N ILE A 30 6.40 1.67 4.82
CA ILE A 30 5.61 2.79 5.34
C ILE A 30 5.10 2.42 6.72
N ALA A 31 5.57 3.16 7.73
CA ALA A 31 5.13 2.99 9.10
C ALA A 31 3.67 3.45 9.26
N VAL A 32 2.86 2.65 9.93
CA VAL A 32 1.54 3.09 10.44
C VAL A 32 1.46 2.83 11.95
N PRO A 33 0.74 3.67 12.72
CA PRO A 33 0.68 3.57 14.18
C PRO A 33 0.07 2.27 14.72
N GLU A 34 -0.74 1.58 13.92
CA GLU A 34 -1.41 0.33 14.30
C GLU A 34 -1.05 -0.81 13.34
N VAL A 35 -1.34 -2.05 13.76
CA VAL A 35 -1.19 -3.23 12.92
C VAL A 35 -2.11 -3.11 11.70
N ALA A 36 -1.51 -2.97 10.52
CA ALA A 36 -2.22 -2.93 9.25
C ALA A 36 -2.80 -4.31 8.91
N THR A 37 -4.07 -4.35 8.50
CA THR A 37 -4.81 -5.58 8.19
C THR A 37 -5.09 -5.75 6.70
N ASN A 38 -5.37 -4.65 5.99
CA ASN A 38 -5.61 -4.67 4.55
C ASN A 38 -5.22 -3.31 3.93
N LEU A 39 -5.13 -3.27 2.60
CA LEU A 39 -4.85 -2.05 1.86
C LEU A 39 -5.50 -2.07 0.47
N ALA A 40 -5.88 -0.89 -0.01
CA ALA A 40 -6.45 -0.69 -1.34
C ALA A 40 -6.06 0.68 -1.91
N TRP A 41 -5.94 0.75 -3.23
CA TRP A 41 -5.81 2.01 -3.95
C TRP A 41 -7.17 2.70 -4.03
N GLY A 42 -7.18 4.02 -3.97
CA GLY A 42 -8.36 4.83 -4.13
C GLY A 42 -8.06 6.27 -4.54
N ASP A 43 -9.09 7.10 -4.44
CA ASP A 43 -9.22 8.41 -5.09
C ASP A 43 -9.26 8.34 -6.61
N GLN A 44 -9.67 9.44 -7.26
CA GLN A 44 -9.90 9.49 -8.71
C GLN A 44 -8.68 9.10 -9.56
N ASN A 45 -7.48 9.28 -9.02
CA ASN A 45 -6.24 9.03 -9.72
C ASN A 45 -5.44 7.84 -9.17
N ASN A 46 -6.02 7.03 -8.29
CA ASN A 46 -5.40 5.85 -7.70
C ASN A 46 -4.06 6.10 -6.99
N GLN A 47 -3.73 7.35 -6.65
CA GLN A 47 -2.48 7.70 -5.97
C GLN A 47 -2.58 7.66 -4.46
N THR A 48 -3.71 7.22 -3.92
CA THR A 48 -3.91 7.14 -2.48
C THR A 48 -4.03 5.69 -2.07
N LEU A 49 -3.16 5.28 -1.15
CA LEU A 49 -3.23 3.99 -0.49
C LEU A 49 -4.03 4.14 0.81
N TYR A 50 -5.22 3.54 0.83
CA TYR A 50 -6.00 3.36 2.04
C TYR A 50 -5.53 2.10 2.75
N VAL A 51 -5.28 2.21 4.05
CA VAL A 51 -4.80 1.10 4.89
C VAL A 51 -5.75 0.95 6.07
N THR A 52 -6.36 -0.23 6.18
CA THR A 52 -7.18 -0.56 7.35
C THR A 52 -6.29 -1.08 8.46
N ALA A 53 -6.59 -0.68 9.69
CA ALA A 53 -6.02 -1.24 10.91
C ALA A 53 -7.16 -1.64 11.86
N ASN A 54 -6.81 -1.96 13.11
CA ASN A 54 -7.79 -2.42 14.10
C ASN A 54 -8.87 -1.37 14.37
N THR A 55 -8.48 -0.14 14.69
CA THR A 55 -9.42 0.92 15.09
C THR A 55 -9.47 2.11 14.15
N SER A 56 -8.58 2.14 13.14
CA SER A 56 -8.41 3.27 12.24
C SER A 56 -8.32 2.87 10.77
N VAL A 57 -8.57 3.84 9.89
CA VAL A 57 -8.21 3.78 8.48
C VAL A 57 -7.23 4.91 8.19
N TYR A 58 -6.06 4.57 7.66
CA TYR A 58 -5.04 5.53 7.26
C TYR A 58 -5.16 5.82 5.77
N ARG A 59 -4.83 7.05 5.39
CA ARG A 59 -4.81 7.51 4.00
C ARG A 59 -3.42 8.05 3.69
N ILE A 60 -2.70 7.38 2.79
CA ILE A 60 -1.31 7.72 2.43
C ILE A 60 -1.26 8.10 0.95
N ARG A 61 -0.79 9.31 0.65
CA ARG A 61 -0.60 9.76 -0.73
C ARG A 61 0.74 9.27 -1.26
N LEU A 62 0.73 8.60 -2.40
CA LEU A 62 1.90 8.08 -3.11
C LEU A 62 2.05 8.74 -4.48
N GLN A 63 3.27 8.73 -5.01
CA GLN A 63 3.57 9.32 -6.32
C GLN A 63 3.16 8.39 -7.48
N ILE A 64 3.31 7.08 -7.28
CA ILE A 64 3.00 6.07 -8.29
C ILE A 64 1.54 5.62 -8.11
N PRO A 65 0.70 5.74 -9.15
CA PRO A 65 -0.68 5.24 -9.07
C PRO A 65 -0.76 3.72 -8.91
N GLY A 66 -1.80 3.27 -8.24
CA GLY A 66 -2.18 1.88 -8.16
C GLY A 66 -2.70 1.29 -9.46
N LEU A 67 -2.47 -0.02 -9.67
CA LEU A 67 -3.24 -0.81 -10.63
C LEU A 67 -4.60 -1.15 -10.02
N VAL A 68 -5.66 -0.69 -10.68
CA VAL A 68 -7.05 -1.03 -10.34
C VAL A 68 -7.60 -1.88 -11.48
N SER A 69 -7.72 -3.18 -11.24
CA SER A 69 -8.38 -4.12 -12.14
C SER A 69 -9.86 -4.18 -11.78
N TYR A 70 -10.73 -3.94 -12.77
CA TYR A 70 -12.17 -4.17 -12.66
C TYR A 70 -12.50 -5.65 -12.84
#